data_AF-A0LJP0-F1
#
_entry.id   AF-A0LJP0-F1
#
_cell.length_a   1.000
_cell.length_b   1.000
_cell.length_c   1.000
_cell.angle_alpha   90.00
_cell.angle_beta   90.00
_cell.angle_gamma   90.00
#
_symmetry.space_group_name_H-M   'P 1'
#
loop_
_entity.id
_entity.type
_entity.pdbx_description
1 polymer ?
#
loop_
_entity_poly.entity_id
_entity_poly.type
_entity_poly.pdbx_seq_one_letter_code
_entity_poly.pdbx_strand_id
1 'polypeptide(L)'
;MAEIKSTLDLVMERTRNLTLTEDEKREQALTEFRQRFSGLTGRYLDGLLPIEGFRKELQSLRETVPALNGDILCDEIARRLDPDRDNRQLLALLSEVCAVDTGVIESLLDEYAATLASMTRDRIDHVKMLLLDACKVSGSAVVPNLDADSDWAGEKEALREKVVEKLGREIAAAKR
;
A
#
# COMPACT_ATOMS: atom_id res chain seq x y z
N MET A 1 13.43 -54.80 34.78
CA MET A 1 14.06 -54.64 33.45
C MET A 1 13.44 -53.40 32.83
N ALA A 2 14.20 -52.31 32.73
CA ALA A 2 13.69 -51.03 32.26
C ALA A 2 13.76 -50.98 30.73
N GLU A 3 12.60 -50.96 30.08
CA GLU A 3 12.51 -50.77 28.63
C GLU A 3 12.87 -49.32 28.30
N ILE A 4 14.07 -49.13 27.73
CA ILE A 4 14.49 -47.83 27.22
C ILE A 4 13.73 -47.60 25.91
N LYS A 5 12.73 -46.73 25.92
CA LYS A 5 12.02 -46.29 24.71
C LYS A 5 13.02 -45.73 23.69
N SER A 6 12.83 -46.10 22.43
CA SER A 6 13.66 -45.64 21.31
C SER A 6 13.61 -44.12 21.18
N THR A 7 14.74 -43.50 20.86
CA THR A 7 14.84 -42.06 20.56
C THR A 7 13.85 -41.62 19.48
N LEU A 8 13.52 -42.52 18.56
CA LEU A 8 12.54 -42.27 17.49
C LEU A 8 11.10 -42.25 18.01
N ASP A 9 10.76 -43.11 18.97
CA ASP A 9 9.45 -43.10 19.63
C ASP A 9 9.24 -41.84 20.47
N LEU A 10 10.29 -41.38 21.14
CA LEU A 10 10.28 -40.13 21.92
C LEU A 10 10.09 -38.89 21.03
N VAL A 11 10.69 -38.89 19.84
CA VAL A 11 10.53 -37.83 18.84
C VAL A 11 9.10 -37.86 18.25
N MET A 12 8.58 -39.05 17.93
CA MET A 12 7.22 -39.25 17.42
C MET A 12 6.12 -38.90 18.45
N GLU A 13 6.37 -39.11 19.76
CA GLU A 13 5.47 -38.64 20.83
C GLU A 13 5.50 -37.11 20.96
N ARG A 14 6.67 -36.47 20.81
CA ARG A 14 6.81 -35.00 20.87
C ARG A 14 6.25 -34.28 19.64
N THR A 15 6.30 -34.90 18.46
CA THR A 15 5.74 -34.34 17.23
C THR A 15 4.25 -34.62 17.05
N ARG A 16 3.66 -35.53 17.82
CA ARG A 16 2.23 -35.89 17.72
C ARG A 16 1.29 -34.72 18.04
N ASN A 17 1.75 -33.77 18.85
CA ASN A 17 1.03 -32.54 19.19
C ASN A 17 1.49 -31.32 18.37
N LEU A 18 2.35 -31.49 17.35
CA LEU A 18 2.70 -30.46 16.37
C LEU A 18 1.78 -30.54 15.14
N THR A 19 0.50 -30.84 15.36
CA THR A 19 -0.50 -30.56 14.33
C THR A 19 -0.86 -29.09 14.51
N LEU A 20 -0.52 -28.27 13.51
CA LEU A 20 -0.94 -26.86 13.46
C LEU A 20 -2.41 -26.81 13.84
N THR A 21 -2.73 -26.01 14.85
CA THR A 21 -4.11 -25.73 15.21
C THR A 21 -4.83 -25.14 13.98
N GLU A 22 -6.15 -25.28 13.92
CA GLU A 22 -6.92 -24.73 12.79
C GLU A 22 -6.69 -23.22 12.62
N ASP A 23 -6.35 -22.50 13.69
CA ASP A 23 -6.03 -21.09 13.66
C ASP A 23 -4.63 -20.82 13.07
N GLU A 24 -3.61 -21.59 13.46
CA GLU A 24 -2.27 -21.49 12.86
C GLU A 24 -2.28 -21.86 11.37
N LYS A 25 -3.09 -22.85 10.97
CA LYS A 25 -3.28 -23.19 9.55
C LYS A 25 -3.91 -22.04 8.76
N ARG A 26 -4.90 -21.35 9.33
CA ARG A 26 -5.55 -20.19 8.71
C ARG A 26 -4.58 -19.02 8.57
N GLU A 27 -3.79 -18.75 9.61
CA GLU A 27 -2.81 -17.67 9.59
C GLU A 27 -1.69 -17.92 8.58
N GLN A 28 -1.22 -19.16 8.48
CA GLN A 28 -0.25 -19.56 7.46
C GLN A 28 -0.83 -19.42 6.05
N ALA A 29 -2.06 -19.88 5.82
CA ALA A 29 -2.75 -19.74 4.52
C ALA A 29 -2.94 -18.27 4.12
N LEU A 30 -3.29 -17.40 5.07
CA LEU A 30 -3.40 -15.96 4.85
C LEU A 30 -2.04 -15.32 4.54
N THR A 31 -0.97 -15.75 5.20
CA THR A 31 0.38 -15.24 4.96
C THR A 31 0.88 -15.62 3.57
N GLU A 32 0.71 -16.88 3.18
CA GLU A 32 1.03 -17.37 1.83
C GLU A 32 0.21 -16.64 0.77
N PHE A 33 -1.08 -16.42 1.04
CA PHE A 33 -1.93 -15.61 0.18
C PHE A 33 -1.36 -14.20 0.00
N ARG A 34 -1.06 -13.48 1.09
CA ARG A 34 -0.56 -12.10 1.01
C ARG A 34 0.73 -12.02 0.19
N GLN A 35 1.64 -12.98 0.35
CA GLN A 35 2.87 -13.04 -0.45
C GLN A 35 2.56 -13.23 -1.94
N ARG A 36 1.71 -14.19 -2.30
CA ARG A 36 1.33 -14.45 -3.69
C ARG A 36 0.56 -13.28 -4.31
N PHE A 37 -0.38 -12.71 -3.56
CA PHE A 37 -1.16 -11.55 -3.98
C PHE A 37 -0.28 -10.32 -4.18
N SER A 38 0.71 -10.11 -3.31
CA SER A 38 1.68 -9.04 -3.47
C SER A 38 2.51 -9.20 -4.76
N GLY A 39 3.01 -10.40 -5.05
CA GLY A 39 3.73 -10.68 -6.28
C GLY A 39 2.86 -10.55 -7.54
N LEU A 40 1.59 -10.94 -7.45
CA LEU A 40 0.61 -10.78 -8.52
C LEU A 40 0.33 -9.29 -8.80
N THR A 41 0.07 -8.52 -7.75
CA THR A 41 -0.19 -7.07 -7.83
C THR A 41 1.05 -6.33 -8.33
N GLY A 42 2.24 -6.68 -7.85
CA GLY A 42 3.50 -6.09 -8.34
C GLY A 42 3.69 -6.28 -9.85
N ARG A 43 3.54 -7.51 -10.36
CA ARG A 43 3.65 -7.78 -11.81
C ARG A 43 2.62 -7.00 -12.65
N TYR A 44 1.41 -6.81 -12.12
CA TYR A 44 0.39 -5.99 -12.78
C TYR A 44 0.81 -4.51 -12.82
N LEU A 45 1.27 -3.96 -11.69
CA LEU A 45 1.72 -2.57 -11.60
C LEU A 45 2.96 -2.30 -12.48
N ASP A 46 3.86 -3.28 -12.59
CA ASP A 46 5.03 -3.23 -13.46
C ASP A 46 4.67 -3.38 -14.95
N GLY A 47 3.40 -3.62 -15.29
CA GLY A 47 2.93 -3.82 -16.66
C GLY A 47 3.34 -5.17 -17.27
N LEU A 48 3.89 -6.09 -16.47
CA LEU A 48 4.30 -7.43 -16.88
C LEU A 48 3.10 -8.40 -16.99
N LEU A 49 1.96 -8.02 -16.44
CA LEU A 49 0.74 -8.82 -16.45
C LEU A 49 -0.47 -7.94 -16.83
N PRO A 50 -1.19 -8.24 -17.91
CA PRO A 50 -2.42 -7.52 -18.25
C PRO A 50 -3.56 -7.87 -17.28
N ILE A 51 -4.60 -7.03 -17.23
CA ILE A 51 -5.72 -7.18 -16.30
C ILE A 51 -6.47 -8.52 -16.44
N GLU A 52 -6.58 -9.07 -17.65
CA GLU A 52 -7.20 -10.37 -17.90
C GLU A 52 -6.35 -11.51 -17.32
N GLY A 53 -5.02 -11.38 -17.40
CA GLY A 53 -4.07 -12.30 -16.77
C GLY A 53 -4.16 -12.23 -15.25
N PHE A 54 -4.21 -11.00 -14.71
CA PHE A 54 -4.41 -10.76 -13.29
C PHE A 54 -5.70 -11.41 -12.79
N ARG A 55 -6.83 -11.24 -13.50
CA ARG A 55 -8.13 -11.81 -13.11
C ARG A 55 -8.09 -13.34 -13.04
N LYS A 56 -7.44 -13.99 -14.02
CA LYS A 56 -7.29 -15.46 -14.05
C LYS A 56 -6.44 -15.98 -12.89
N GLU A 57 -5.29 -15.35 -12.65
CA GLU A 57 -4.41 -15.75 -11.54
C GLU A 57 -5.05 -15.47 -10.19
N LEU A 58 -5.78 -14.36 -10.05
CA LEU A 58 -6.54 -14.05 -8.84
C LEU A 58 -7.63 -15.09 -8.58
N GLN A 59 -8.34 -15.53 -9.62
CA GLN A 59 -9.37 -16.57 -9.49
C GLN A 59 -8.76 -17.90 -8.99
N SER A 60 -7.65 -18.33 -9.58
CA SER A 60 -6.93 -19.53 -9.14
C SER A 60 -6.44 -19.40 -7.69
N LEU A 61 -5.99 -18.20 -7.30
CA LEU A 61 -5.58 -17.93 -5.93
C LEU A 61 -6.74 -18.01 -4.93
N ARG A 62 -7.94 -17.53 -5.31
CA ARG A 62 -9.17 -17.64 -4.50
C ARG A 62 -9.62 -19.10 -4.31
N GLU A 63 -9.47 -19.94 -5.32
CA GLU A 63 -9.78 -21.37 -5.24
C GLU A 63 -8.86 -22.12 -4.26
N THR A 64 -7.63 -21.63 -4.08
CA THR A 64 -6.64 -22.27 -3.21
C THR A 64 -6.82 -21.90 -1.74
N VAL A 65 -7.45 -20.74 -1.45
CA VAL A 65 -7.64 -20.23 -0.08
C VAL A 65 -9.11 -19.81 0.09
N PRO A 66 -9.98 -20.72 0.58
CA PRO A 66 -11.42 -20.46 0.74
C PRO A 66 -11.76 -19.31 1.71
N ALA A 67 -10.82 -18.94 2.59
CA ALA A 67 -10.97 -17.83 3.54
C ALA A 67 -10.81 -16.44 2.90
N LEU A 68 -10.52 -16.36 1.60
CA LEU A 68 -10.45 -15.10 0.86
C LEU A 68 -11.84 -14.51 0.60
N ASN A 69 -12.21 -13.55 1.44
CA ASN A 69 -13.30 -12.63 1.15
C ASN A 69 -12.82 -11.46 0.28
N GLY A 70 -13.77 -10.75 -0.34
CA GLY A 70 -13.50 -9.53 -1.10
C GLY A 70 -12.82 -8.47 -0.22
N ASP A 71 -13.21 -8.37 1.05
CA ASP A 71 -12.69 -7.36 1.97
C ASP A 71 -11.18 -7.43 2.18
N ILE A 72 -10.61 -8.64 2.35
CA ILE A 72 -9.16 -8.83 2.48
C ILE A 72 -8.43 -8.36 1.22
N LEU A 73 -8.99 -8.64 0.03
CA LEU A 73 -8.41 -8.17 -1.24
C LEU A 73 -8.42 -6.65 -1.32
N CYS A 74 -9.56 -6.05 -0.97
CA CYS A 74 -9.72 -4.60 -1.00
C CYS A 74 -8.82 -3.90 0.02
N ASP A 75 -8.65 -4.48 1.22
CA ASP A 75 -7.69 -4.02 2.22
C ASP A 75 -6.26 -4.05 1.68
N GLU A 76 -5.86 -5.16 1.05
CA GLU A 76 -4.52 -5.30 0.51
C GLU A 76 -4.25 -4.29 -0.61
N ILE A 77 -5.18 -4.07 -1.54
CA ILE A 77 -5.01 -3.07 -2.60
C ILE A 77 -5.01 -1.65 -2.00
N ALA A 78 -5.94 -1.36 -1.08
CA ALA A 78 -6.05 -0.06 -0.42
C ALA A 78 -4.77 0.34 0.33
N ARG A 79 -4.10 -0.61 1.01
CA ARG A 79 -2.83 -0.35 1.72
C ARG A 79 -1.68 0.05 0.81
N ARG A 80 -1.79 -0.21 -0.50
CA ARG A 80 -0.77 0.14 -1.49
C ARG A 80 -0.98 1.54 -2.08
N LEU A 81 -2.13 2.18 -1.82
CA LEU A 81 -2.38 3.56 -2.24
C LEU A 81 -1.43 4.51 -1.51
N ASP A 82 -0.73 5.32 -2.28
CA ASP A 82 0.20 6.31 -1.77
C ASP A 82 -0.14 7.66 -2.41
N PRO A 83 -0.60 8.67 -1.65
CA PRO A 83 -0.99 9.97 -2.21
C PRO A 83 0.09 10.64 -3.07
N ASP A 84 1.35 10.33 -2.80
CA ASP A 84 2.51 10.90 -3.49
C ASP A 84 2.89 10.17 -4.80
N ARG A 85 2.18 9.09 -5.16
CA ARG A 85 2.46 8.26 -6.35
C ARG A 85 1.30 8.24 -7.33
N ASP A 86 1.58 7.74 -8.54
CA ASP A 86 0.53 7.44 -9.50
C ASP A 86 -0.28 6.22 -9.04
N ASN A 87 -1.53 6.48 -8.64
CA ASN A 87 -2.45 5.45 -8.16
C ASN A 87 -3.42 4.94 -9.25
N ARG A 88 -3.32 5.39 -10.51
CA ARG A 88 -4.32 5.06 -11.56
C ARG A 88 -4.54 3.56 -11.73
N GLN A 89 -3.45 2.78 -11.76
CA GLN A 89 -3.55 1.32 -11.89
C GLN A 89 -4.14 0.66 -10.65
N LEU A 90 -3.86 1.18 -9.45
CA LEU A 90 -4.43 0.69 -8.18
C LEU A 90 -5.92 1.00 -8.07
N LEU A 91 -6.35 2.18 -8.52
CA LEU A 91 -7.76 2.60 -8.55
C LEU A 91 -8.54 1.77 -9.56
N ALA A 92 -7.99 1.55 -10.77
CA ALA A 92 -8.57 0.62 -11.73
C ALA A 92 -8.71 -0.80 -11.13
N LEU A 93 -7.70 -1.25 -10.38
CA LEU A 93 -7.74 -2.56 -9.72
C LEU A 93 -8.80 -2.62 -8.60
N LEU A 94 -8.96 -1.56 -7.81
CA LEU A 94 -10.03 -1.44 -6.80
C LEU A 94 -11.41 -1.47 -7.45
N SER A 95 -11.61 -0.75 -8.54
CA SER A 95 -12.88 -0.75 -9.26
C SER A 95 -13.19 -2.15 -9.83
N GLU A 96 -12.23 -2.79 -10.48
CA GLU A 96 -12.40 -4.11 -11.13
C GLU A 96 -12.56 -5.27 -10.13
N VAL A 97 -11.79 -5.28 -9.04
CA VAL A 97 -11.75 -6.41 -8.09
C VAL A 97 -12.75 -6.23 -6.96
N CYS A 98 -12.97 -5.00 -6.51
CA CYS A 98 -13.80 -4.69 -5.34
C CYS A 98 -15.13 -4.03 -5.68
N ALA A 99 -15.40 -3.70 -6.95
CA ALA A 99 -16.58 -2.96 -7.38
C ALA A 99 -16.77 -1.64 -6.60
N VAL A 100 -15.66 -1.05 -6.16
CA VAL A 100 -15.63 0.21 -5.41
C VAL A 100 -15.70 1.38 -6.39
N ASP A 101 -16.55 2.35 -6.10
CA ASP A 101 -16.54 3.64 -6.80
C ASP A 101 -15.29 4.43 -6.38
N THR A 102 -14.33 4.54 -7.31
CA THR A 102 -13.08 5.26 -7.08
C THR A 102 -13.18 6.75 -7.33
N GLY A 103 -14.31 7.28 -7.84
CA GLY A 103 -14.41 8.68 -8.23
C GLY A 103 -14.15 9.68 -7.10
N VAL A 104 -14.61 9.35 -5.88
CA VAL A 104 -14.34 10.18 -4.68
C VAL A 104 -12.86 10.11 -4.30
N ILE A 105 -12.25 8.93 -4.39
CA ILE A 105 -10.84 8.70 -4.08
C ILE A 105 -9.95 9.42 -5.10
N GLU A 106 -10.27 9.34 -6.38
CA GLU A 106 -9.59 10.05 -7.47
C GLU A 106 -9.64 11.55 -7.26
N SER A 107 -10.83 12.10 -6.97
CA SER A 107 -11.00 13.53 -6.71
C SER A 107 -10.17 14.01 -5.52
N LEU A 108 -10.09 13.20 -4.46
CA LEU A 108 -9.29 13.51 -3.27
C LEU A 108 -7.77 13.53 -3.59
N LEU A 109 -7.30 12.58 -4.39
CA LEU A 109 -5.90 12.50 -4.83
C LEU A 109 -5.54 13.67 -5.74
N ASP A 110 -6.44 14.05 -6.65
CA ASP A 110 -6.25 15.21 -7.53
C ASP A 110 -6.22 16.53 -6.74
N GLU A 111 -7.11 16.69 -5.75
CA GLU A 111 -7.12 17.85 -4.85
C GLU A 111 -5.81 17.93 -4.05
N TYR A 112 -5.32 16.80 -3.54
CA TYR A 112 -4.03 16.71 -2.85
C TYR A 112 -2.87 17.13 -3.76
N ALA A 113 -2.80 16.56 -4.97
CA ALA A 113 -1.75 16.88 -5.93
C ALA A 113 -1.75 18.37 -6.31
N ALA A 114 -2.94 18.96 -6.53
CA ALA A 114 -3.09 20.38 -6.83
C ALA A 114 -2.65 21.26 -5.64
N THR A 115 -3.05 20.91 -4.42
CA THR A 115 -2.69 21.62 -3.20
C THR A 115 -1.18 21.57 -2.96
N LEU A 116 -0.58 20.38 -3.05
CA LEU A 116 0.85 20.19 -2.89
C LEU A 116 1.65 20.98 -3.92
N ALA A 117 1.22 20.98 -5.19
CA ALA A 117 1.86 21.74 -6.24
C ALA A 117 1.79 23.25 -6.02
N SER A 118 0.68 23.77 -5.49
CA SER A 118 0.53 25.18 -5.12
C SER A 118 1.47 25.54 -3.97
N MET A 119 1.41 24.80 -2.86
CA MET A 119 2.25 25.05 -1.68
C MET A 119 3.75 24.97 -2.02
N THR A 120 4.13 24.00 -2.86
CA THR A 120 5.52 23.85 -3.34
C THR A 120 5.97 25.09 -4.10
N ARG A 121 5.11 25.63 -4.98
CA ARG A 121 5.41 26.84 -5.75
C ARG A 121 5.56 28.05 -4.84
N ASP A 122 4.62 28.24 -3.92
CA ASP A 122 4.65 29.36 -2.96
C ASP A 122 5.90 29.30 -2.08
N ARG A 123 6.30 28.11 -1.63
CA ARG A 123 7.53 27.91 -0.86
C ARG A 123 8.78 28.22 -1.69
N ILE A 124 8.85 27.77 -2.95
CA ILE A 124 9.96 28.08 -3.87
C ILE A 124 10.08 29.60 -4.05
N ASP A 125 8.98 30.28 -4.30
CA ASP A 125 8.98 31.72 -4.53
C ASP A 125 9.39 32.49 -3.28
N HIS A 126 8.91 32.04 -2.10
CA HIS A 126 9.34 32.60 -0.82
C HIS A 126 10.85 32.45 -0.60
N VAL A 127 11.41 31.26 -0.81
CA VAL A 127 12.86 31.01 -0.65
C VAL A 127 13.68 31.82 -1.66
N LYS A 128 13.21 31.95 -2.91
CA LYS A 128 13.86 32.81 -3.91
C LYS A 128 13.89 34.27 -3.48
N MET A 129 12.81 34.79 -2.89
CA MET A 129 12.80 36.16 -2.35
C MET A 129 13.82 36.34 -1.23
N LEU A 130 13.92 35.37 -0.31
CA LEU A 130 14.93 35.40 0.77
C LEU A 130 16.36 35.37 0.22
N LEU A 131 16.63 34.53 -0.78
CA LEU A 131 17.95 34.44 -1.44
C LEU A 131 18.32 35.74 -2.18
N LEU A 132 17.34 36.39 -2.82
CA LEU A 132 17.54 37.69 -3.45
C LEU A 132 17.86 38.77 -2.41
N ASP A 133 17.17 38.77 -1.27
CA ASP A 133 17.39 39.79 -0.26
C ASP A 133 18.74 39.61 0.46
N ALA A 134 18.98 38.40 0.99
CA ALA A 134 20.17 38.10 1.80
C ALA A 134 21.45 37.90 0.98
N CYS A 135 21.35 37.25 -0.18
CA CYS A 135 22.51 36.81 -0.96
C CYS A 135 22.63 37.50 -2.33
N LYS A 136 21.65 38.32 -2.73
CA LYS A 136 21.56 38.95 -4.06
C LYS A 136 21.61 37.93 -5.22
N VAL A 137 21.24 36.69 -4.93
CA VAL A 137 21.15 35.59 -5.90
C VAL A 137 19.77 35.64 -6.56
N SER A 138 19.73 35.65 -7.89
CA SER A 138 18.49 35.65 -8.67
C SER A 138 18.67 34.98 -10.03
N GLY A 139 17.55 34.62 -10.65
CA GLY A 139 17.51 34.05 -11.99
C GLY A 139 16.62 32.80 -12.08
N SER A 140 16.16 32.50 -13.29
CA SER A 140 15.34 31.32 -13.58
C SER A 140 16.09 30.00 -13.36
N ALA A 141 17.41 30.03 -13.35
CA ALA A 141 18.27 28.87 -13.07
C ALA A 141 18.42 28.56 -11.57
N VAL A 142 17.92 29.42 -10.67
CA VAL A 142 17.99 29.18 -9.22
C VAL A 142 16.86 28.22 -8.83
N VAL A 143 17.23 27.00 -8.45
CA VAL A 143 16.31 25.97 -7.95
C VAL A 143 16.60 25.73 -6.47
N PRO A 144 15.77 26.25 -5.55
CA PRO A 144 15.91 25.99 -4.12
C PRO A 144 15.79 24.50 -3.81
N ASN A 145 16.65 24.00 -2.93
CA ASN A 145 16.55 22.64 -2.42
C ASN A 145 15.55 22.59 -1.26
N LEU A 146 14.31 22.20 -1.56
CA LEU A 146 13.26 22.06 -0.56
C LEU A 146 13.42 20.82 0.33
N ASP A 147 14.19 19.82 -0.10
CA ASP A 147 14.42 18.61 0.71
C ASP A 147 15.30 18.90 1.94
N ALA A 148 16.05 20.00 1.92
CA ALA A 148 16.83 20.48 3.05
C ALA A 148 16.04 21.40 4.01
N ASP A 149 14.80 21.76 3.66
CA ASP A 149 13.95 22.66 4.44
C ASP A 149 13.05 21.84 5.40
N SER A 150 13.41 21.84 6.68
CA SER A 150 12.70 21.07 7.71
C SER A 150 11.27 21.56 7.93
N ASP A 151 11.01 22.86 7.77
CA ASP A 151 9.68 23.42 7.96
C ASP A 151 8.77 22.96 6.81
N TRP A 152 9.29 22.99 5.58
CA TRP A 152 8.60 22.47 4.41
C TRP A 152 8.31 20.97 4.53
N ALA A 153 9.27 20.18 5.02
CA ALA A 153 9.07 18.75 5.25
C ALA A 153 7.92 18.49 6.25
N GLY A 154 7.82 19.30 7.32
CA GLY A 154 6.73 19.22 8.29
C GLY A 154 5.37 19.60 7.70
N GLU A 155 5.30 20.68 6.93
CA GLU A 155 4.05 21.10 6.26
C GLU A 155 3.55 20.05 5.26
N LYS A 156 4.46 19.48 4.48
CA LYS A 156 4.16 18.41 3.52
C LYS A 156 3.62 17.16 4.25
N GLU A 157 4.28 16.72 5.32
CA GLU A 157 3.83 15.54 6.06
C GLU A 157 2.47 15.75 6.73
N ALA A 158 2.24 16.94 7.31
CA ALA A 158 0.94 17.26 7.90
C ALA A 158 -0.21 17.29 6.88
N LEU A 159 0.07 17.69 5.63
CA LEU A 159 -0.90 17.60 4.54
C LEU A 159 -1.13 16.14 4.15
N ARG A 160 -0.06 15.35 4.03
CA ARG A 160 -0.10 13.93 3.70
C ARG A 160 -0.92 13.12 4.69
N GLU A 161 -0.69 13.29 5.99
CA GLU A 161 -1.43 12.59 7.06
C GLU A 161 -2.94 12.82 6.95
N LYS A 162 -3.37 14.08 6.75
CA LYS A 162 -4.79 14.43 6.59
C LYS A 162 -5.44 13.71 5.40
N VAL A 163 -4.70 13.57 4.30
CA VAL A 163 -5.21 12.89 3.10
C VAL A 163 -5.24 11.38 3.31
N VAL A 164 -4.23 10.79 3.93
CA VAL A 164 -4.22 9.35 4.27
C VAL A 164 -5.39 9.00 5.21
N GLU A 165 -5.69 9.85 6.20
CA GLU A 165 -6.86 9.65 7.07
C GLU A 165 -8.19 9.77 6.32
N LYS A 166 -8.30 10.71 5.37
CA LYS A 166 -9.50 10.83 4.53
C LYS A 166 -9.63 9.61 3.60
N LEU A 167 -8.55 9.18 2.95
CA LEU A 167 -8.52 7.98 2.10
C LEU A 167 -8.98 6.75 2.87
N GLY A 168 -8.45 6.53 4.08
CA GLY A 168 -8.85 5.40 4.91
C GLY A 168 -10.35 5.39 5.23
N ARG A 169 -10.94 6.57 5.47
CA ARG A 169 -12.39 6.72 5.70
C ARG A 169 -13.22 6.44 4.46
N GLU A 170 -12.85 7.00 3.31
CA GLU A 170 -13.57 6.79 2.05
C GLU A 170 -13.51 5.33 1.61
N ILE A 171 -12.35 4.70 1.72
CA ILE A 171 -12.17 3.27 1.41
C ILE A 171 -13.00 2.40 2.37
N ALA A 172 -13.07 2.75 3.65
CA ALA A 172 -13.90 2.03 4.62
C ALA A 172 -15.41 2.24 4.36
N ALA A 173 -15.81 3.41 3.88
CA ALA A 173 -17.19 3.71 3.51
C ALA A 173 -17.60 2.95 2.24
N ALA A 174 -16.72 2.86 1.25
CA ALA A 174 -16.98 2.20 -0.03
C ALA A 174 -17.03 0.67 0.04
N LYS A 175 -16.58 0.07 1.15
CA LYS A 175 -16.68 -1.38 1.42
C LYS A 175 -18.02 -1.83 1.99
N ARG A 176 -18.90 -0.89 2.38
CA ARG A 176 -20.22 -1.17 2.99
C ARG A 176 -21.31 -1.27 1.95
#